data_AF-A0A063C2E1-F1
#
_entry.id   AF-A0A063C2E1-F1
#
_cell.length_a   1.000
_cell.length_b   1.000
_cell.length_c   1.000
_cell.angle_alpha   90.00
_cell.angle_beta   90.00
_cell.angle_gamma   90.00
#
_symmetry.space_group_name_H-M   'P 1'
#
loop_
_entity.id
_entity.type
_entity.pdbx_description
1 polymer ?
#
loop_
_entity_poly.entity_id
_entity_poly.type
_entity_poly.pdbx_seq_one_letter_code
_entity_poly.pdbx_strand_id
1 'polypeptide(L)'
;MAADEPRERLGVPSRNPLPLSASQESQVRDIFYARVRKQCAEEIKAFAACALGRTLTVSFACRAEHRLMNSCMKEHATREEHDAAREEWFAMRMERHRQRERKAKVAAAQEDFMREWWGLPEEVRLSRQREMEKLGRAERVGGMPARERPRGPEAST
;
A
#
# COMPACT_ATOMS: atom_id res chain seq x y z
N MET A 1 16.52 10.17 -8.91
CA MET A 1 15.85 9.62 -10.12
C MET A 1 15.93 8.12 -10.00
N ALA A 2 14.88 7.46 -9.50
CA ALA A 2 14.83 6.01 -9.41
C ALA A 2 14.50 5.46 -10.79
N ALA A 3 15.42 4.69 -11.37
CA ALA A 3 15.21 4.02 -12.64
C ALA A 3 14.13 2.94 -12.48
N ASP A 4 13.17 2.97 -13.40
CA ASP A 4 12.12 1.95 -13.58
C ASP A 4 12.80 0.69 -14.14
N GLU A 5 13.12 -0.28 -13.27
CA GLU A 5 13.61 -1.58 -13.72
C GLU A 5 12.49 -2.34 -14.45
N PRO A 6 12.79 -2.99 -15.59
CA PRO A 6 11.79 -3.77 -16.31
C PRO A 6 11.35 -4.95 -15.44
N ARG A 7 10.10 -4.90 -14.97
CA ARG A 7 9.47 -5.97 -14.18
C ARG A 7 9.50 -7.26 -15.00
N GLU A 8 10.29 -8.22 -14.54
CA GLU A 8 10.46 -9.54 -15.13
C GLU A 8 9.09 -10.19 -15.37
N ARG A 9 8.74 -10.39 -16.64
CA ARG A 9 7.44 -10.96 -17.05
C ARG A 9 7.34 -12.35 -16.45
N LEU A 10 6.37 -12.55 -15.56
CA LEU A 10 6.17 -13.84 -14.91
C LEU A 10 5.86 -14.89 -15.99
N GLY A 11 6.78 -15.84 -16.18
CA GLY A 11 6.65 -16.91 -17.16
C GLY A 11 5.41 -17.76 -16.89
N VAL A 12 4.29 -17.41 -17.52
CA VAL A 12 3.05 -18.16 -17.41
C VAL A 12 3.10 -19.40 -18.33
N PRO A 13 2.69 -20.61 -17.87
CA PRO A 13 3.00 -21.87 -18.56
C PRO A 13 2.22 -22.15 -19.86
N SER A 14 1.41 -21.22 -20.36
CA SER A 14 0.63 -21.44 -21.58
C SER A 14 0.30 -20.11 -22.28
N ARG A 15 0.35 -20.11 -23.62
CA ARG A 15 -0.10 -18.98 -24.47
C ARG A 15 -1.61 -18.71 -24.38
N ASN A 16 -2.37 -19.63 -23.81
CA ASN A 16 -3.79 -19.45 -23.54
C ASN A 16 -3.95 -18.84 -22.14
N PRO A 17 -4.56 -17.65 -22.00
CA PRO A 17 -4.80 -17.05 -20.70
C PRO A 17 -5.68 -17.99 -19.86
N LEU A 18 -5.31 -18.19 -18.59
CA LEU A 18 -6.13 -18.94 -17.64
C LEU A 18 -7.54 -18.34 -17.60
N PRO A 19 -8.61 -19.14 -17.75
CA PRO A 19 -9.97 -18.62 -17.73
C PRO A 19 -10.26 -18.02 -16.35
N LEU A 20 -10.60 -16.73 -16.33
CA LEU A 20 -10.96 -16.00 -15.13
C LEU A 20 -12.49 -15.97 -14.99
N SER A 21 -12.99 -15.87 -13.76
CA SER A 21 -14.42 -15.60 -13.56
C SER A 21 -14.75 -14.17 -13.99
N ALA A 22 -16.01 -13.90 -14.35
CA ALA A 22 -16.43 -12.56 -14.82
C ALA A 22 -16.05 -11.43 -13.85
N SER A 23 -16.14 -11.67 -12.53
CA SER A 23 -15.71 -10.70 -11.52
C SER A 23 -14.21 -10.45 -11.53
N GLN A 24 -13.40 -11.48 -11.78
CA GLN A 24 -11.94 -11.38 -11.87
C GLN A 24 -11.53 -10.64 -13.15
N GLU A 25 -12.20 -10.91 -14.27
CA GLU A 25 -11.98 -10.17 -15.52
C GLU A 25 -12.32 -8.68 -15.38
N SER A 26 -13.36 -8.32 -14.63
CA SER A 26 -13.65 -6.90 -14.33
C SER A 26 -12.48 -6.23 -13.60
N GLN A 27 -11.89 -6.89 -12.60
CA GLN A 27 -10.75 -6.34 -11.85
C GLN A 27 -9.51 -6.16 -12.74
N VAL A 28 -9.28 -7.08 -13.66
CA VAL A 28 -8.21 -6.95 -14.66
C VAL A 28 -8.49 -5.77 -15.59
N ARG A 29 -9.74 -5.61 -16.05
CA ARG A 29 -10.15 -4.46 -16.89
C ARG A 29 -9.94 -3.14 -16.16
N ASP A 30 -10.20 -3.08 -14.85
CA ASP A 30 -9.97 -1.86 -14.06
C ASP A 30 -8.48 -1.48 -14.02
N ILE A 31 -7.59 -2.46 -13.83
CA ILE A 31 -6.13 -2.25 -13.89
C ILE A 31 -5.70 -1.81 -15.29
N PHE A 32 -6.20 -2.48 -16.33
CA PHE A 32 -5.92 -2.15 -17.73
C PHE A 32 -6.33 -0.71 -18.05
N TYR A 33 -7.58 -0.32 -17.78
CA TYR A 33 -8.04 1.04 -18.04
C TYR A 33 -7.31 2.07 -17.18
N ALA A 34 -6.91 1.73 -15.95
CA ALA A 34 -6.10 2.62 -15.13
C ALA A 34 -4.73 2.91 -15.77
N ARG A 35 -4.08 1.92 -16.39
CA ARG A 35 -2.82 2.14 -17.13
C ARG A 35 -3.01 2.97 -18.39
N VAL A 36 -4.00 2.62 -19.21
CA VAL A 36 -4.30 3.36 -20.44
C VAL A 36 -4.61 4.83 -20.12
N ARG A 37 -5.38 5.08 -19.04
CA ARG A 37 -5.67 6.46 -18.59
C ARG A 37 -4.43 7.20 -18.08
N LYS A 38 -3.44 6.51 -17.50
CA LYS A 38 -2.17 7.13 -17.12
C LYS A 38 -1.36 7.58 -18.34
N GLN A 39 -1.37 6.79 -19.41
CA GLN A 39 -0.69 7.14 -20.66
C GLN A 39 -1.41 8.30 -21.38
N CYS A 40 -2.75 8.28 -21.40
CA CYS A 40 -3.58 9.33 -22.01
C CYS A 40 -3.98 10.48 -21.06
N ALA A 41 -3.17 10.77 -20.03
CA ALA A 41 -3.55 11.72 -18.98
C ALA A 41 -3.82 13.14 -19.50
N GLU A 42 -3.04 13.61 -20.48
CA GLU A 42 -3.18 14.95 -21.05
C GLU A 42 -4.49 15.12 -21.83
N GLU A 43 -4.86 14.13 -22.65
CA GLU A 43 -6.12 14.15 -23.41
C GLU A 43 -7.34 14.08 -22.48
N ILE A 44 -7.25 13.27 -21.42
CA ILE A 44 -8.29 13.17 -20.39
C ILE A 44 -8.43 14.51 -19.66
N LYS A 45 -7.32 15.19 -19.37
CA LYS A 45 -7.31 16.50 -18.72
C LYS A 45 -7.93 17.57 -19.62
N ALA A 46 -7.64 17.57 -20.92
CA ALA A 46 -8.26 18.48 -21.88
C ALA A 46 -9.77 18.26 -21.97
N PHE A 47 -10.22 17.00 -22.04
CA PHE A 47 -11.64 16.67 -21.99
C PHE A 47 -12.29 17.12 -20.67
N ALA A 48 -11.64 16.86 -19.54
CA ALA A 48 -12.11 17.28 -18.22
C ALA A 48 -12.24 18.82 -18.14
N ALA A 49 -11.25 19.57 -18.63
CA ALA A 49 -11.28 21.03 -18.66
C ALA A 49 -12.47 21.57 -19.47
N CYS A 50 -12.80 20.94 -20.61
CA CYS A 50 -13.99 21.29 -21.36
C CYS A 50 -15.28 20.89 -20.63
N ALA A 51 -15.30 19.74 -19.94
CA ALA A 51 -16.47 19.27 -19.20
C ALA A 51 -16.75 20.08 -17.92
N LEU A 52 -15.76 20.79 -17.37
CA LEU A 52 -15.96 21.66 -16.20
C LEU A 52 -17.03 22.72 -16.49
N GLY A 53 -18.11 22.70 -15.71
CA GLY A 53 -19.22 23.67 -15.83
C GLY A 53 -20.26 23.34 -16.91
N ARG A 54 -20.13 22.23 -17.63
CA ARG A 54 -21.13 21.73 -18.59
C ARG A 54 -21.68 20.42 -18.05
N THR A 55 -22.97 20.33 -17.75
CA THR A 55 -23.60 19.10 -17.23
C THR A 55 -24.41 18.38 -18.30
N LEU A 56 -25.20 19.13 -19.06
CA LEU A 56 -26.13 18.58 -20.07
C LEU A 56 -25.58 18.66 -21.51
N THR A 57 -24.70 19.62 -21.79
CA THR A 57 -24.24 19.92 -23.16
C THR A 57 -22.86 19.35 -23.50
N VAL A 58 -22.22 18.61 -22.58
CA VAL A 58 -20.85 18.08 -22.74
C VAL A 58 -20.69 17.26 -24.02
N SER A 59 -21.63 16.36 -24.30
CA SER A 59 -21.57 15.44 -25.44
C SER A 59 -21.51 16.14 -26.80
N PHE A 60 -22.02 17.38 -26.89
CA PHE A 60 -22.01 18.19 -28.09
C PHE A 60 -20.88 19.22 -28.07
N ALA A 61 -20.73 19.95 -26.95
CA ALA A 61 -19.77 21.03 -26.81
C ALA A 61 -18.31 20.54 -26.74
N CYS A 62 -18.06 19.41 -26.09
CA CYS A 62 -16.71 18.83 -25.90
C CYS A 62 -16.45 17.65 -26.82
N ARG A 63 -17.12 17.59 -27.97
CA ARG A 63 -17.07 16.45 -28.88
C ARG A 63 -15.69 16.29 -29.52
N ALA A 64 -14.95 17.37 -29.71
CA ALA A 64 -13.59 17.33 -30.28
C ALA A 64 -12.61 16.67 -29.30
N GLU A 65 -12.56 17.18 -28.07
CA GLU A 65 -11.73 16.68 -26.97
C GLU A 65 -12.09 15.23 -26.63
N HIS A 66 -13.38 14.90 -26.62
CA HIS A 66 -13.84 13.53 -26.40
C HIS A 66 -13.34 12.57 -27.50
N ARG A 67 -13.25 13.01 -28.77
CA ARG A 67 -12.68 12.17 -29.84
C ARG A 67 -11.18 11.99 -29.69
N LEU A 68 -10.44 13.03 -29.32
CA LEU A 68 -8.99 12.97 -29.10
C LEU A 68 -8.66 12.00 -27.96
N MET A 69 -9.33 12.15 -26.83
CA MET A 69 -9.22 11.24 -25.68
C MET A 69 -9.50 9.78 -26.09
N ASN A 70 -10.59 9.53 -26.81
CA ASN A 70 -10.92 8.17 -27.26
C ASN A 70 -9.94 7.63 -28.32
N SER A 71 -9.33 8.50 -29.13
CA SER A 71 -8.30 8.10 -30.09
C SER A 71 -7.06 7.59 -29.35
N CYS A 72 -6.56 8.36 -28.37
CA CYS A 72 -5.44 7.96 -27.53
C CYS A 72 -5.73 6.65 -26.80
N MET A 73 -6.92 6.55 -26.16
CA MET A 73 -7.29 5.34 -25.44
C MET A 73 -7.34 4.10 -26.34
N LYS A 74 -7.75 4.23 -27.60
CA LYS A 74 -7.77 3.11 -28.56
C LYS A 74 -6.38 2.70 -29.02
N GLU A 75 -5.49 3.66 -29.21
CA GLU A 75 -4.10 3.41 -29.62
C GLU A 75 -3.34 2.61 -28.55
N HIS A 76 -3.53 2.97 -27.28
CA HIS A 76 -2.90 2.29 -26.15
C HIS A 76 -3.68 1.06 -25.66
N ALA A 77 -4.89 0.81 -26.16
CA ALA A 77 -5.68 -0.38 -25.83
C ALA A 77 -5.21 -1.63 -26.59
N THR A 78 -3.94 -1.99 -26.43
CA THR A 78 -3.33 -3.15 -27.08
C THR A 78 -3.58 -4.44 -26.29
N ARG A 79 -3.48 -5.60 -26.97
CA ARG A 79 -3.54 -6.91 -26.31
C ARG A 79 -2.39 -7.10 -25.32
N GLU A 80 -1.22 -6.57 -25.64
CA GLU A 80 -0.02 -6.64 -24.79
C GLU A 80 -0.24 -5.93 -23.45
N GLU A 81 -0.82 -4.73 -23.47
CA GLU A 81 -1.18 -4.01 -22.25
C GLU A 81 -2.22 -4.77 -21.41
N HIS A 82 -3.17 -5.43 -22.09
CA HIS A 82 -4.18 -6.25 -21.42
C HIS A 82 -3.57 -7.50 -20.76
N ASP A 83 -2.63 -8.17 -21.40
CA ASP A 83 -1.93 -9.33 -20.83
C ASP A 83 -0.98 -8.91 -19.69
N ALA A 84 -0.29 -7.78 -19.84
CA ALA A 84 0.48 -7.20 -18.74
C ALA A 84 -0.42 -6.82 -17.54
N ALA A 85 -1.66 -6.35 -17.78
CA ALA A 85 -2.64 -6.08 -16.73
C ALA A 85 -3.08 -7.36 -16.00
N ARG A 86 -3.23 -8.46 -16.72
CA ARG A 86 -3.47 -9.78 -16.12
C ARG A 86 -2.31 -10.21 -15.23
N GLU A 87 -1.08 -10.10 -15.72
CA GLU A 87 0.13 -10.48 -14.96
C GLU A 87 0.24 -9.69 -13.65
N GLU A 88 0.00 -8.38 -13.68
CA GLU A 88 -0.02 -7.56 -12.48
C GLU A 88 -1.14 -7.98 -11.52
N TRP A 89 -2.35 -8.27 -12.03
CA TRP A 89 -3.45 -8.73 -11.19
C TRP A 89 -3.10 -10.06 -10.48
N PHE A 90 -2.49 -11.00 -11.20
CA PHE A 90 -2.01 -12.26 -10.61
C PHE A 90 -0.91 -12.01 -9.58
N ALA A 91 0.07 -11.15 -9.86
CA ALA A 91 1.12 -10.79 -8.92
C ALA A 91 0.55 -10.17 -7.63
N MET A 92 -0.38 -9.22 -7.75
CA MET A 92 -1.07 -8.61 -6.61
C MET A 92 -1.87 -9.65 -5.81
N ARG A 93 -2.50 -10.61 -6.47
CA ARG A 93 -3.25 -11.68 -5.81
C ARG A 93 -2.33 -12.61 -5.02
N MET A 94 -1.21 -13.01 -5.60
CA MET A 94 -0.20 -13.82 -4.94
C MET A 94 0.43 -13.09 -3.76
N GLU A 95 0.69 -11.79 -3.89
CA GLU A 95 1.19 -10.98 -2.79
C GLU A 95 0.16 -10.89 -1.66
N ARG A 96 -1.13 -10.65 -1.97
CA ARG A 96 -2.20 -10.68 -0.96
C ARG A 96 -2.28 -12.03 -0.25
N HIS A 97 -2.04 -13.13 -0.96
CA HIS A 97 -2.00 -14.47 -0.35
C HIS A 97 -0.83 -14.60 0.63
N ARG A 98 0.39 -14.27 0.19
CA ARG A 98 1.60 -14.29 1.04
C ARG A 98 1.46 -13.42 2.28
N GLN A 99 0.85 -12.25 2.15
CA GLN A 99 0.58 -11.36 3.28
C GLN A 99 -0.42 -11.96 4.28
N ARG A 100 -1.44 -12.69 3.80
CA ARG A 100 -2.37 -13.43 4.68
C ARG A 100 -1.66 -14.57 5.40
N GLU A 101 -0.83 -15.34 4.71
CA GLU A 101 -0.04 -16.42 5.32
C GLU A 101 0.93 -15.89 6.39
N ARG A 102 1.62 -14.78 6.10
CA ARG A 102 2.51 -14.12 7.07
C ARG A 102 1.74 -13.66 8.30
N LYS A 103 0.59 -13.00 8.12
CA LYS A 103 -0.27 -12.57 9.22
C LYS A 103 -0.82 -13.75 10.03
N ALA A 104 -1.20 -14.84 9.37
CA ALA A 104 -1.67 -16.06 10.03
C ALA A 104 -0.56 -16.71 10.87
N LYS A 105 0.68 -16.78 10.37
CA LYS A 105 1.84 -17.28 11.13
C LYS A 105 2.14 -16.41 12.36
N VAL A 106 2.08 -15.09 12.22
CA VAL A 106 2.27 -14.16 13.34
C VAL A 106 1.15 -14.31 14.36
N ALA A 107 -0.10 -14.43 13.91
CA ALA A 107 -1.24 -14.64 14.80
C ALA A 107 -1.14 -15.97 15.55
N ALA A 108 -0.78 -17.07 14.88
CA ALA A 108 -0.54 -18.36 15.52
C ALA A 108 0.59 -18.29 16.56
N ALA A 109 1.73 -17.66 16.22
CA ALA A 109 2.82 -17.45 17.17
C ALA A 109 2.39 -16.59 18.38
N GLN A 110 1.51 -15.60 18.14
CA GLN A 110 0.94 -14.78 19.21
C GLN A 110 -0.03 -15.59 20.08
N GLU A 111 -0.85 -16.47 19.51
CA GLU A 111 -1.74 -17.38 20.24
C GLU A 111 -0.93 -18.37 21.09
N ASP A 112 0.13 -18.96 20.55
CA ASP A 112 1.04 -19.88 21.27
C ASP A 112 1.73 -19.16 22.44
N PHE A 113 2.27 -17.96 22.18
CA PHE A 113 2.86 -17.11 23.22
C PHE A 113 1.84 -16.77 24.31
N MET A 114 0.63 -16.38 23.93
CA MET A 114 -0.44 -16.08 24.89
C MET A 114 -0.81 -17.32 25.70
N ARG A 115 -0.94 -18.49 25.07
CA ARG A 115 -1.25 -19.76 25.75
C ARG A 115 -0.17 -20.12 26.78
N GLU A 116 1.10 -20.00 26.41
CA GLU A 116 2.23 -20.23 27.32
C GLU A 116 2.24 -19.21 28.46
N TRP A 117 2.07 -17.94 28.16
CA TRP A 117 2.02 -16.86 29.14
C TRP A 117 0.88 -17.03 30.16
N TRP A 118 -0.29 -17.47 29.69
CA TRP A 118 -1.45 -17.69 30.56
C TRP A 118 -1.38 -19.00 31.36
N GLY A 119 -0.62 -20.00 30.90
CA GLY A 119 -0.48 -21.33 31.53
C GLY A 119 0.62 -21.47 32.58
N LEU A 120 1.38 -20.42 32.89
CA LEU A 120 2.43 -20.45 33.92
C LEU A 120 1.84 -20.44 35.35
N PRO A 121 2.46 -21.16 36.32
CA PRO A 121 2.12 -21.02 37.74
C PRO A 121 2.19 -19.55 38.19
N GLU A 122 1.28 -19.14 39.07
CA GLU A 122 1.09 -17.74 39.48
C GLU A 122 2.39 -17.07 40.00
N GLU A 123 3.22 -17.85 40.69
CA GLU A 123 4.55 -17.48 41.17
C GLU A 123 5.51 -17.04 40.05
N VAL A 124 5.48 -17.75 38.92
CA VAL A 124 6.34 -17.50 37.74
C VAL A 124 5.82 -16.30 36.94
N ARG A 125 4.49 -16.11 36.90
CA ARG A 125 3.89 -14.91 36.29
C ARG A 125 4.26 -13.64 37.05
N LEU A 126 4.15 -13.67 38.37
CA LEU A 126 4.49 -12.54 39.25
C LEU A 126 5.99 -12.21 39.25
N SER A 127 6.86 -13.23 39.22
CA SER A 127 8.31 -13.01 39.17
C SER A 127 8.74 -12.37 37.85
N ARG A 128 8.22 -12.84 36.71
CA ARG A 128 8.45 -12.22 35.39
C ARG A 128 7.87 -10.81 35.31
N GLN A 129 6.70 -10.53 35.89
CA GLN A 129 6.15 -9.17 35.98
C GLN A 129 7.10 -8.23 36.71
N ARG A 130 7.67 -8.66 37.84
CA ARG A 130 8.65 -7.88 38.61
C ARG A 130 9.95 -7.68 37.84
N GLU A 131 10.41 -8.67 37.07
CA GLU A 131 11.59 -8.51 36.20
C GLU A 131 11.34 -7.51 35.07
N MET A 132 10.18 -7.58 34.41
CA MET A 132 9.78 -6.64 33.36
C MET A 132 9.61 -5.21 33.91
N GLU A 133 9.07 -5.05 35.12
CA GLU A 133 8.97 -3.76 35.81
C GLU A 133 10.36 -3.20 36.15
N LYS A 134 11.30 -4.05 36.60
CA LYS A 134 12.70 -3.67 36.84
C LYS A 134 13.40 -3.26 35.54
N LEU A 135 13.21 -3.99 34.45
CA LEU A 135 13.76 -3.67 33.12
C LEU A 135 13.18 -2.36 32.57
N GLY A 136 11.86 -2.16 32.67
CA GLY A 136 11.21 -0.90 32.30
C GLY A 136 11.58 0.29 33.19
N ARG A 137 12.01 0.04 34.43
CA ARG A 137 12.57 1.05 35.36
C ARG A 137 14.04 1.34 35.09
N ALA A 138 14.75 0.42 34.43
CA ALA A 138 16.19 0.51 34.15
C ALA A 138 16.50 1.28 32.86
N GLU A 139 15.92 2.46 32.68
CA GLU A 139 16.54 3.53 31.89
C GLU A 139 15.92 4.90 32.23
N ARG A 140 16.35 5.49 33.36
CA ARG A 140 16.34 6.95 33.54
C ARG A 140 17.79 7.42 33.52
N VAL A 141 18.41 7.41 32.35
CA VAL A 141 19.74 8.02 32.14
C VAL A 141 19.52 9.53 32.05
N GLY A 142 19.84 10.22 33.14
CA GLY A 142 19.63 11.66 33.31
C GLY A 142 18.90 11.97 34.61
N GLY A 143 19.62 11.98 35.73
CA GLY A 143 19.06 12.39 37.02
C GLY A 143 18.53 13.83 36.98
N MET A 144 17.42 14.09 37.65
CA MET A 144 16.91 15.45 37.82
C MET A 144 17.95 16.31 38.55
N PRO A 145 18.24 17.54 38.10
CA PRO A 145 19.14 18.41 38.84
C PRO A 145 18.56 18.69 40.23
N ALA A 146 19.44 18.67 41.25
CA ALA A 146 19.07 19.03 42.61
C ALA A 146 18.43 20.44 42.65
N ARG A 147 17.35 20.59 43.42
CA ARG A 147 16.54 21.83 43.49
C ARG A 147 17.35 23.08 43.88
N GLU A 148 18.52 22.93 44.49
CA GLU A 148 19.34 24.01 45.05
C GLU A 148 20.71 24.11 44.37
N ARG A 149 20.76 24.12 43.03
CA ARG A 149 21.99 24.52 42.33
C ARG A 149 22.00 26.04 42.11
N PRO A 150 22.88 26.81 42.76
CA PRO A 150 23.00 28.23 42.48
C PRO A 150 23.53 28.42 41.05
N ARG A 151 22.83 29.27 40.28
CA ARG A 151 23.33 29.79 39.00
C ARG A 151 24.31 30.92 39.33
N GLY A 152 25.60 30.70 39.15
CA GLY A 152 26.56 31.81 39.17
C GLY A 152 26.46 32.69 37.92
N PRO A 153 27.29 33.74 37.78
CA PRO A 153 27.96 34.51 38.82
C PRO A 153 27.67 36.01 38.66
N GLU A 154 26.75 36.59 39.42
CA GLU A 154 26.70 38.04 39.64
C GLU A 154 26.35 38.31 41.11
N ALA A 155 27.40 38.43 41.92
CA ALA A 155 27.33 38.90 43.30
C ALA A 155 28.53 39.83 43.53
N SER A 156 28.39 41.07 43.05
CA SER A 156 29.23 42.19 43.47
C SER A 156 28.49 43.50 43.20
N THR A 157 27.69 43.95 44.17
CA THR A 157 27.68 45.32 44.71
C THR A 157 27.04 45.26 46.08
#